data_AF-A0A969DGN4-F1
#
_entry.id   AF-A0A969DGN4-F1
#
_cell.length_a   1.000
_cell.length_b   1.000
_cell.length_c   1.000
_cell.angle_alpha   90.00
_cell.angle_beta   90.00
_cell.angle_gamma   90.00
#
_symmetry.space_group_name_H-M   'P 1'
#
loop_
_entity.id
_entity.type
_entity.pdbx_description
1 polymer ?
#
loop_
_entity_poly.entity_id
_entity_poly.type
_entity_poly.pdbx_seq_one_letter_code
_entity_poly.pdbx_strand_id
1 'polypeptide(L)'
;MATTKFQNNVRTRLYKKNYQGFSQSDFLEAAKIIGCDDLDNPTHEQIKAGVQYLIDKHNQSLEITDLDNSPSALTESETIQHTGNSTAITNQQKEQLITVQAQSLGIKLDESEITDISQTVSDSFTDFVSAVETINSSIKDYAQSKFDEVEQKIDKSNSNLRDYIDKRTTTLQRKSLEGAITTKEVLEQKSSSLKSFSKTLAAAFKTQ
;
A
#
# COMPACT_ATOMS: atom_id res chain seq x y z
N MET A 1 -3.47 1.19 -39.13
CA MET A 1 -4.33 0.12 -39.65
C MET A 1 -5.73 0.33 -39.11
N ALA A 2 -6.76 0.17 -39.94
CA ALA A 2 -8.16 0.32 -39.51
C ALA A 2 -8.54 -0.81 -38.55
N THR A 3 -9.29 -0.49 -37.48
CA THR A 3 -9.85 -1.49 -36.56
C THR A 3 -11.03 -2.19 -37.25
N THR A 4 -11.01 -3.51 -37.32
CA THR A 4 -12.08 -4.29 -37.98
C THR A 4 -13.34 -4.33 -37.14
N LYS A 5 -14.50 -4.60 -37.76
CA LYS A 5 -15.76 -4.72 -37.00
C LYS A 5 -15.72 -5.84 -35.97
N PHE A 6 -15.06 -6.96 -36.28
CA PHE A 6 -14.84 -8.04 -35.32
C PHE A 6 -14.10 -7.55 -34.08
N GLN A 7 -12.96 -6.88 -34.26
CA GLN A 7 -12.16 -6.35 -33.14
C GLN A 7 -12.97 -5.40 -32.27
N ASN A 8 -13.71 -4.47 -32.88
CA ASN A 8 -14.46 -3.47 -32.13
C ASN A 8 -15.62 -4.09 -31.33
N ASN A 9 -16.35 -5.03 -31.94
CA ASN A 9 -17.47 -5.72 -31.28
C ASN A 9 -16.99 -6.64 -30.14
N VAL A 10 -15.93 -7.42 -30.37
CA VAL A 10 -15.34 -8.30 -29.36
C VAL A 10 -14.77 -7.47 -28.22
N ARG A 11 -14.00 -6.42 -28.50
CA ARG A 11 -13.45 -5.51 -27.49
C ARG A 11 -14.52 -4.85 -26.64
N THR A 12 -15.59 -4.34 -27.26
CA THR A 12 -16.70 -3.71 -26.54
C THR A 12 -17.36 -4.70 -25.57
N ARG A 13 -17.52 -5.96 -25.97
CA ARG A 13 -18.10 -7.00 -25.10
C ARG A 13 -17.14 -7.44 -23.99
N LEU A 14 -15.84 -7.49 -24.26
CA LEU A 14 -14.82 -7.77 -23.25
C LEU A 14 -14.76 -6.65 -22.20
N TYR A 15 -14.81 -5.39 -22.62
CA TYR A 15 -14.82 -4.24 -21.70
C TYR A 15 -16.05 -4.23 -20.79
N LYS A 16 -17.24 -4.59 -21.31
CA LYS A 16 -18.45 -4.76 -20.48
C LYS A 16 -18.31 -5.88 -19.45
N LYS A 17 -17.42 -6.84 -19.68
CA LYS A 17 -17.09 -7.94 -18.77
C LYS A 17 -15.82 -7.68 -17.95
N ASN A 18 -15.29 -6.45 -17.96
CA ASN A 18 -14.06 -6.02 -17.28
C ASN A 18 -12.76 -6.71 -17.76
N TYR A 19 -12.74 -7.32 -18.95
CA TYR A 19 -11.53 -7.85 -19.56
C TYR A 19 -10.89 -6.79 -20.47
N GLN A 20 -9.66 -6.37 -20.15
CA GLN A 20 -8.92 -5.33 -20.88
C GLN A 20 -7.48 -5.82 -21.21
N GLY A 21 -6.72 -5.04 -21.99
CA GLY A 21 -5.30 -5.31 -22.25
C GLY A 21 -4.98 -6.17 -23.48
N PHE A 22 -5.97 -6.65 -24.24
CA PHE A 22 -5.73 -7.44 -25.45
C PHE A 22 -5.11 -6.63 -26.58
N SER A 23 -4.06 -7.18 -27.19
CA SER A 23 -3.36 -6.62 -28.34
C SER A 23 -4.13 -6.89 -29.64
N GLN A 24 -3.78 -6.17 -30.71
CA GLN A 24 -4.38 -6.42 -32.04
C GLN A 24 -4.12 -7.85 -32.53
N SER A 25 -2.96 -8.42 -32.21
CA SER A 25 -2.60 -9.81 -32.50
C SER A 25 -3.53 -10.82 -31.84
N ASP A 26 -3.96 -10.58 -30.59
CA ASP A 26 -4.85 -11.50 -29.88
C ASP A 26 -6.20 -11.63 -30.57
N PHE A 27 -6.74 -10.52 -31.08
CA PHE A 27 -8.01 -10.56 -31.82
C PHE A 27 -7.88 -11.27 -33.17
N LEU A 28 -6.73 -11.14 -33.86
CA LEU A 28 -6.49 -11.83 -35.12
C LEU A 28 -6.31 -13.33 -34.92
N GLU A 29 -5.62 -13.71 -33.85
CA GLU A 29 -5.48 -15.11 -33.45
C GLU A 29 -6.83 -15.71 -33.08
N ALA A 30 -7.62 -15.00 -32.26
CA ALA A 30 -8.97 -15.41 -31.91
C ALA A 30 -9.84 -15.60 -33.16
N ALA A 31 -9.80 -14.66 -34.10
CA ALA A 31 -10.52 -14.75 -35.37
C ALA A 31 -10.11 -15.98 -36.21
N LYS A 32 -8.81 -16.30 -36.23
CA LYS A 32 -8.29 -17.48 -36.94
C LYS A 32 -8.75 -18.78 -36.28
N ILE A 33 -8.72 -18.86 -34.95
CA ILE A 33 -9.11 -20.05 -34.19
C ILE A 33 -10.61 -20.34 -34.37
N ILE A 34 -11.45 -19.31 -34.35
CA ILE A 34 -12.91 -19.46 -34.50
C ILE A 34 -13.38 -19.57 -35.96
N GLY A 35 -12.47 -19.54 -36.94
CA GLY A 35 -12.81 -19.58 -38.37
C GLY A 35 -13.61 -18.36 -38.84
N CYS A 36 -13.20 -17.15 -38.43
CA CYS A 36 -13.78 -15.90 -38.93
C CYS A 36 -12.95 -15.36 -40.11
N ASP A 37 -13.36 -15.73 -41.32
CA ASP A 37 -12.67 -15.36 -42.56
C ASP A 37 -12.96 -13.90 -42.98
N ASP A 38 -14.12 -13.35 -42.62
CA ASP A 38 -14.51 -11.96 -42.87
C ASP A 38 -14.57 -11.14 -41.57
N LEU A 39 -13.49 -10.40 -41.30
CA LEU A 39 -13.34 -9.57 -40.09
C LEU A 39 -14.22 -8.32 -40.08
N ASP A 40 -14.76 -7.91 -41.24
CA ASP A 40 -15.59 -6.71 -41.38
C ASP A 40 -17.09 -7.02 -41.44
N ASN A 41 -17.44 -8.30 -41.53
CA ASN A 41 -18.80 -8.80 -41.39
C ASN A 41 -18.89 -10.11 -40.56
N PRO A 42 -18.44 -10.10 -39.29
CA PRO A 42 -18.50 -11.29 -38.43
C PRO A 42 -19.94 -11.60 -37.99
N THR A 43 -20.28 -12.88 -37.92
CA THR A 43 -21.55 -13.34 -37.35
C THR A 43 -21.60 -13.13 -35.83
N HIS A 44 -22.80 -13.12 -35.26
CA HIS A 44 -22.98 -12.97 -33.81
C HIS A 44 -22.31 -14.10 -33.02
N GLU A 45 -22.36 -15.33 -33.54
CA GLU A 45 -21.72 -16.50 -32.93
C GLU A 45 -20.20 -16.39 -32.98
N GLN A 46 -19.62 -15.91 -34.08
CA GLN A 46 -18.17 -15.65 -34.16
C GLN A 46 -17.74 -14.58 -33.15
N ILE A 47 -18.50 -13.50 -32.99
CA ILE A 47 -18.19 -12.48 -31.96
C ILE A 47 -18.24 -13.10 -30.56
N LYS A 48 -19.27 -13.92 -30.27
CA LYS A 48 -19.42 -14.57 -28.96
C LYS A 48 -18.29 -15.57 -28.69
N ALA A 49 -17.95 -16.41 -29.67
CA ALA A 49 -16.85 -17.36 -29.59
C ALA A 49 -15.50 -16.66 -29.43
N GLY A 50 -15.27 -15.56 -30.17
CA GLY A 50 -14.05 -14.76 -30.05
C GLY A 50 -13.90 -14.09 -28.68
N VAL A 51 -15.00 -13.60 -28.10
CA VAL A 51 -15.01 -13.10 -26.71
C VAL A 51 -14.67 -14.22 -25.74
N GLN A 52 -15.29 -15.39 -25.88
CA GLN A 52 -15.05 -16.51 -24.99
C GLN A 52 -13.61 -17.01 -25.06
N TYR A 53 -13.09 -17.19 -26.28
CA TYR A 53 -11.70 -17.59 -26.49
C TYR A 53 -10.69 -16.62 -25.86
N LEU A 54 -10.91 -15.31 -25.98
CA LEU A 54 -10.01 -14.32 -25.38
C LEU A 54 -10.11 -14.27 -23.85
N ILE A 55 -11.30 -14.52 -23.29
CA ILE A 55 -11.46 -14.70 -21.85
C ILE A 55 -10.69 -15.94 -21.38
N ASP A 56 -10.87 -17.06 -22.07
CA ASP A 56 -10.21 -18.32 -21.74
C ASP A 56 -8.69 -18.18 -21.87
N LYS A 57 -8.20 -17.54 -22.93
CA LYS A 57 -6.78 -17.23 -23.13
C LYS A 57 -6.22 -16.31 -22.06
N HIS A 58 -6.96 -15.27 -21.68
CA HIS A 58 -6.55 -14.36 -20.60
C HIS A 58 -6.46 -15.08 -19.26
N ASN A 59 -7.41 -15.98 -18.99
CA ASN A 59 -7.41 -16.80 -17.78
C ASN A 59 -6.29 -17.84 -17.79
N GLN A 60 -5.95 -18.42 -18.95
CA GLN A 60 -4.80 -19.33 -19.11
C GLN A 60 -3.44 -18.61 -19.03
N SER A 61 -3.34 -17.38 -19.53
CA SER A 61 -2.09 -16.61 -19.45
C SER A 61 -1.77 -16.15 -18.03
N LEU A 62 -2.70 -16.27 -17.08
CA LEU A 62 -2.50 -16.02 -15.65
C LEU A 62 -1.93 -17.26 -14.91
N GLU A 63 -1.74 -18.41 -15.58
CA GLU A 63 -1.25 -19.65 -14.96
C GLU A 63 0.26 -19.93 -15.15
N ILE A 64 1.07 -19.09 -15.83
CA ILE A 64 2.50 -19.41 -16.07
C ILE A 64 3.42 -18.19 -16.01
N THR A 65 4.00 -17.92 -14.83
CA THR A 65 5.40 -17.55 -14.53
C THR A 65 5.49 -17.50 -13.00
N ASP A 66 5.97 -18.52 -12.30
CA ASP A 66 7.33 -19.03 -12.35
C ASP A 66 7.36 -20.53 -12.06
N LEU A 67 8.14 -21.28 -12.85
CA LEU A 67 9.09 -22.28 -12.36
C LEU A 67 9.76 -22.96 -13.56
N ASP A 68 11.02 -22.58 -13.76
CA ASP A 68 11.97 -23.40 -14.49
C ASP A 68 12.20 -24.71 -13.69
N ASN A 69 12.29 -25.82 -14.43
CA ASN A 69 12.83 -27.13 -14.05
C ASN A 69 11.86 -28.28 -13.65
N SER A 70 11.14 -28.83 -14.65
CA SER A 70 11.09 -30.24 -15.13
C SER A 70 10.83 -31.44 -14.16
N PRO A 71 10.34 -32.60 -14.64
CA PRO A 71 8.95 -32.89 -15.01
C PRO A 71 8.44 -34.22 -14.40
N SER A 72 7.14 -34.34 -14.08
CA SER A 72 6.41 -35.62 -14.26
C SER A 72 4.90 -35.52 -14.06
N ALA A 73 4.22 -36.02 -15.09
CA ALA A 73 2.95 -36.73 -15.07
C ALA A 73 1.69 -35.99 -14.59
N LEU A 74 0.91 -35.54 -15.59
CA LEU A 74 -0.51 -35.85 -15.80
C LEU A 74 -1.28 -36.32 -14.55
N THR A 75 -2.32 -35.58 -14.15
CA THR A 75 -3.71 -36.04 -14.34
C THR A 75 -4.73 -34.98 -13.92
N GLU A 76 -5.68 -34.78 -14.83
CA GLU A 76 -7.13 -34.61 -14.58
C GLU A 76 -7.65 -33.31 -13.95
N SER A 77 -8.42 -32.63 -14.79
CA SER A 77 -9.51 -31.74 -14.43
C SER A 77 -10.33 -32.26 -13.26
N GLU A 78 -10.47 -31.43 -12.23
CA GLU A 78 -11.71 -31.36 -11.47
C GLU A 78 -12.33 -29.98 -11.64
N THR A 79 -13.26 -29.95 -12.59
CA THR A 79 -14.42 -29.05 -12.62
C THR A 79 -14.93 -28.82 -11.19
N ILE A 80 -14.87 -27.58 -10.70
CA ILE A 80 -15.50 -27.18 -9.45
C ILE A 80 -17.01 -27.36 -9.63
N GLN A 81 -17.53 -28.48 -9.14
CA GLN A 81 -18.96 -28.74 -9.07
C GLN A 81 -19.59 -27.81 -8.03
N HIS A 82 -20.53 -27.00 -8.50
CA HIS A 82 -21.40 -26.20 -7.67
C HIS A 82 -22.50 -27.12 -7.11
N THR A 83 -22.28 -27.68 -5.93
CA THR A 83 -23.31 -28.36 -5.13
C THR A 83 -23.25 -27.83 -3.71
N GLY A 84 -24.42 -27.39 -3.23
CA GLY A 84 -24.57 -26.52 -2.08
C GLY A 84 -24.06 -27.07 -0.74
N ASN A 85 -23.79 -26.10 0.13
CA ASN A 85 -23.53 -26.14 1.56
C ASN A 85 -22.06 -26.33 1.95
N SER A 86 -21.38 -25.17 2.10
CA SER A 86 -20.04 -24.97 2.63
C SER A 86 -18.90 -25.31 1.66
N THR A 87 -18.44 -24.30 0.94
CA THR A 87 -17.15 -24.33 0.23
C THR A 87 -16.05 -24.03 1.25
N ALA A 88 -15.40 -25.09 1.74
CA ALA A 88 -14.12 -24.94 2.41
C ALA A 88 -13.08 -24.51 1.37
N ILE A 89 -12.33 -23.43 1.63
CA ILE A 89 -11.26 -22.96 0.75
C ILE A 89 -9.90 -23.19 1.41
N THR A 90 -8.91 -23.58 0.60
CA THR A 90 -7.56 -23.82 1.11
C THR A 90 -6.86 -22.50 1.43
N ASN A 91 -5.81 -22.53 2.28
CA ASN A 91 -5.00 -21.34 2.55
C ASN A 91 -4.39 -20.75 1.26
N GLN A 92 -3.94 -21.60 0.34
CA GLN A 92 -3.39 -21.16 -0.94
C GLN A 92 -4.44 -20.43 -1.79
N GLN A 93 -5.69 -20.91 -1.80
CA GLN A 93 -6.80 -20.23 -2.46
C GLN A 93 -7.14 -18.89 -1.79
N LYS A 94 -7.08 -18.82 -0.44
CA LYS A 94 -7.23 -17.55 0.29
C LYS A 94 -6.17 -16.54 -0.10
N GLU A 95 -4.90 -16.94 -0.10
CA GLU A 95 -3.78 -16.06 -0.43
C GLU A 95 -3.86 -15.53 -1.87
N GLN A 96 -4.25 -16.38 -2.81
CA GLN A 96 -4.51 -15.97 -4.20
C GLN A 96 -5.68 -14.99 -4.30
N LEU A 97 -6.80 -15.28 -3.64
CA LEU A 97 -7.95 -14.39 -3.61
C LEU A 97 -7.59 -13.04 -2.97
N ILE A 98 -6.89 -13.05 -1.84
CA ILE A 98 -6.41 -11.84 -1.15
C ILE A 98 -5.55 -11.02 -2.10
N THR A 99 -4.61 -11.66 -2.80
CA THR A 99 -3.71 -10.98 -3.75
C THR A 99 -4.49 -10.29 -4.87
N VAL A 100 -5.41 -11.03 -5.51
CA VAL A 100 -6.22 -10.50 -6.63
C VAL A 100 -7.14 -9.37 -6.15
N GLN A 101 -7.81 -9.57 -5.00
CA GLN A 101 -8.71 -8.57 -4.44
C GLN A 101 -7.94 -7.30 -4.01
N ALA A 102 -6.79 -7.44 -3.35
CA ALA A 102 -5.96 -6.31 -2.95
C ALA A 102 -5.49 -5.49 -4.16
N GLN A 103 -5.00 -6.15 -5.20
CA GLN A 103 -4.63 -5.49 -6.46
C GLN A 103 -5.83 -4.74 -7.08
N SER A 104 -7.02 -5.33 -7.05
CA SER A 104 -8.24 -4.68 -7.57
C SER A 104 -8.66 -3.44 -6.75
N LEU A 105 -8.33 -3.42 -5.46
CA LEU A 105 -8.53 -2.28 -4.56
C LEU A 105 -7.40 -1.24 -4.66
N GLY A 106 -6.38 -1.49 -5.49
CA GLY A 106 -5.19 -0.63 -5.58
C GLY A 106 -4.27 -0.73 -4.35
N ILE A 107 -4.42 -1.77 -3.54
CA ILE A 107 -3.62 -2.03 -2.35
C ILE A 107 -2.51 -3.01 -2.73
N LYS A 108 -1.26 -2.60 -2.51
CA LYS A 108 -0.10 -3.48 -2.68
C LYS A 108 0.22 -4.12 -1.33
N LEU A 109 0.03 -5.43 -1.24
CA LEU A 109 0.42 -6.25 -0.09
C LEU A 109 1.71 -7.00 -0.41
N ASP A 110 2.55 -7.21 0.60
CA ASP A 110 3.66 -8.17 0.52
C ASP A 110 3.22 -9.59 0.93
N GLU A 111 4.08 -10.58 0.71
CA GLU A 111 3.79 -11.99 0.99
C GLU A 111 3.46 -12.25 2.47
N SER A 112 4.11 -11.52 3.39
CA SER A 112 3.86 -11.66 4.83
C SER A 112 2.50 -11.08 5.21
N GLU A 113 2.12 -9.95 4.62
CA GLU A 113 0.82 -9.31 4.83
C GLU A 113 -0.32 -10.15 4.25
N ILE A 114 -0.11 -10.77 3.09
CA ILE A 114 -1.07 -11.71 2.49
C ILE A 114 -1.28 -12.91 3.43
N THR A 115 -0.20 -13.45 3.99
CA THR A 115 -0.24 -14.56 4.95
C THR A 115 -0.95 -14.17 6.25
N ASP A 116 -0.66 -12.99 6.78
CA ASP A 116 -1.31 -12.49 8.00
C ASP A 116 -2.82 -12.34 7.79
N ILE A 117 -3.24 -11.76 6.66
CA ILE A 117 -4.66 -11.62 6.32
C ILE A 117 -5.29 -13.01 6.13
N SER A 118 -4.62 -13.95 5.46
CA SER A 118 -5.16 -15.29 5.21
C SER A 118 -5.44 -16.06 6.51
N GLN A 119 -4.64 -15.86 7.55
CA GLN A 119 -4.85 -16.44 8.88
C GLN A 119 -6.05 -15.87 9.62
N THR A 120 -6.45 -14.62 9.33
CA THR A 120 -7.62 -13.98 9.96
C THR A 120 -8.94 -14.30 9.25
N VAL A 121 -8.87 -14.67 7.97
CA VAL A 121 -10.03 -14.99 7.13
C VAL A 121 -10.49 -16.43 7.41
N SER A 122 -11.80 -16.62 7.57
CA SER A 122 -12.44 -17.94 7.76
C SER A 122 -12.04 -18.94 6.67
N ASP A 123 -11.98 -20.22 7.00
CA ASP A 123 -11.72 -21.31 6.03
C ASP A 123 -13.00 -21.78 5.33
N SER A 124 -14.17 -21.38 5.83
CA SER A 124 -15.46 -21.89 5.41
C SER A 124 -16.42 -20.74 5.09
N PHE A 125 -17.06 -20.85 3.93
CA PHE A 125 -18.02 -19.86 3.43
C PHE A 125 -19.29 -20.52 2.92
N THR A 126 -20.40 -19.80 3.06
CA THR A 126 -21.71 -20.22 2.55
C THR A 126 -21.73 -20.21 1.03
N ASP A 127 -21.09 -19.21 0.43
CA ASP A 127 -20.91 -19.07 -1.02
C ASP A 127 -19.65 -18.25 -1.35
N PHE A 128 -19.27 -18.23 -2.63
CA PHE A 128 -18.09 -17.49 -3.09
C PHE A 128 -18.22 -15.97 -2.92
N VAL A 129 -19.43 -15.42 -2.99
CA VAL A 129 -19.66 -13.97 -2.84
C VAL A 129 -19.32 -13.55 -1.41
N SER A 130 -19.83 -14.29 -0.42
CA SER A 130 -19.52 -14.09 1.01
C SER A 130 -18.03 -14.25 1.31
N ALA A 131 -17.33 -15.15 0.61
CA ALA A 131 -15.87 -15.28 0.71
C ALA A 131 -15.15 -14.02 0.23
N VAL A 132 -15.52 -13.52 -0.95
CA VAL A 132 -14.93 -12.29 -1.52
C VAL A 132 -15.25 -11.06 -0.67
N GLU A 133 -16.48 -10.93 -0.17
CA GLU A 133 -16.86 -9.82 0.72
C GLU A 133 -16.11 -9.84 2.04
N THR A 134 -15.92 -11.04 2.63
CA THR A 134 -15.13 -11.22 3.85
C THR A 134 -13.68 -10.85 3.61
N ILE A 135 -13.06 -11.37 2.55
CA ILE A 135 -11.67 -11.08 2.17
C ILE A 135 -11.48 -9.58 1.91
N ASN A 136 -12.39 -8.94 1.18
CA ASN A 136 -12.34 -7.50 0.92
C ASN A 136 -12.42 -6.68 2.21
N SER A 137 -13.24 -7.12 3.16
CA SER A 137 -13.34 -6.47 4.47
C SER A 137 -12.04 -6.65 5.25
N SER A 138 -11.49 -7.87 5.31
CA SER A 138 -10.21 -8.14 5.98
C SER A 138 -9.04 -7.35 5.39
N ILE A 139 -8.96 -7.20 4.06
CA ILE A 139 -7.93 -6.38 3.41
C ILE A 139 -8.08 -4.91 3.82
N LYS A 140 -9.30 -4.37 3.82
CA LYS A 140 -9.57 -2.98 4.22
C LYS A 140 -9.25 -2.74 5.69
N ASP A 141 -9.65 -3.66 6.56
CA ASP A 141 -9.38 -3.58 8.00
C ASP A 141 -7.87 -3.65 8.27
N TYR A 142 -7.15 -4.50 7.54
CA TYR A 142 -5.68 -4.57 7.63
C TYR A 142 -5.03 -3.26 7.19
N ALA A 143 -5.44 -2.73 6.03
CA ALA A 143 -4.93 -1.46 5.52
C ALA A 143 -5.23 -0.31 6.49
N GLN A 144 -6.44 -0.25 7.03
CA GLN A 144 -6.84 0.75 8.03
C GLN A 144 -5.97 0.65 9.29
N SER A 145 -5.76 -0.57 9.82
CA SER A 145 -4.91 -0.80 10.99
C SER A 145 -3.47 -0.31 10.78
N LYS A 146 -2.90 -0.52 9.58
CA LYS A 146 -1.57 0.02 9.23
C LYS A 146 -1.55 1.54 9.20
N PHE A 147 -2.59 2.16 8.63
CA PHE A 147 -2.72 3.63 8.65
C PHE A 147 -2.83 4.16 10.08
N ASP A 148 -3.64 3.54 10.92
CA ASP A 148 -3.81 3.92 12.33
C ASP A 148 -2.48 3.78 13.10
N GLU A 149 -1.72 2.71 12.85
CA GLU A 149 -0.40 2.51 13.47
C GLU A 149 0.60 3.62 13.07
N VAL A 150 0.59 4.01 11.79
CA VAL A 150 1.43 5.11 11.29
C VAL A 150 1.00 6.44 11.90
N GLU A 151 -0.30 6.72 11.97
CA GLU A 151 -0.86 7.92 12.59
C GLU A 151 -0.44 8.02 14.06
N GLN A 152 -0.59 6.94 14.83
CA GLN A 152 -0.15 6.89 16.22
C GLN A 152 1.36 7.13 16.39
N LYS A 153 2.19 6.59 15.48
CA LYS A 153 3.65 6.85 15.48
C LYS A 153 3.96 8.31 15.22
N ILE A 154 3.25 8.95 14.29
CA ILE A 154 3.39 10.38 13.98
C ILE A 154 3.00 11.22 15.19
N ASP A 155 1.85 10.93 15.82
CA ASP A 155 1.38 11.66 16.99
C ASP A 155 2.33 11.54 18.17
N LYS A 156 2.82 10.34 18.44
CA LYS A 156 3.84 10.11 19.48
C LYS A 156 5.12 10.87 19.20
N SER A 157 5.59 10.87 17.94
CA SER A 157 6.77 11.62 17.53
C SER A 157 6.58 13.13 17.74
N ASN A 158 5.43 13.66 17.33
CA ASN A 158 5.08 15.08 17.51
C ASN A 158 5.02 15.47 18.99
N SER A 159 4.41 14.63 19.84
CA SER A 159 4.37 14.83 21.28
C SER A 159 5.79 14.88 21.87
N ASN A 160 6.65 13.93 21.51
CA ASN A 160 8.03 13.88 22.00
C ASN A 160 8.83 15.11 21.57
N LEU A 161 8.64 15.61 20.34
CA LEU A 161 9.29 16.81 19.84
C LEU A 161 8.85 18.06 20.60
N ARG A 162 7.54 18.19 20.89
CA ARG A 162 7.01 19.28 21.72
C ARG A 162 7.63 19.25 23.12
N ASP A 163 7.62 18.10 23.78
CA ASP A 163 8.22 17.93 25.10
C ASP A 163 9.72 18.28 25.11
N TYR A 164 10.45 17.87 24.06
CA TYR A 164 11.86 18.20 23.91
C TYR A 164 12.09 19.71 23.77
N ILE A 165 11.29 20.38 22.92
CA ILE A 165 11.35 21.83 22.70
C ILE A 165 11.04 22.58 24.00
N ASP A 166 10.01 22.17 24.74
CA ASP A 166 9.61 22.82 25.99
C ASP A 166 10.70 22.68 27.07
N LYS A 167 11.26 21.47 27.21
CA LYS A 167 12.39 21.22 28.12
C LYS A 167 13.61 22.06 27.73
N ARG A 168 13.91 22.15 26.43
CA ARG A 168 15.05 22.93 25.93
C ARG A 168 14.84 24.42 26.14
N THR A 169 13.64 24.92 25.87
CA THR A 169 13.25 26.33 26.07
C THR A 169 13.36 26.71 27.54
N THR A 170 12.78 25.91 28.43
CA THR A 170 12.87 26.11 29.89
C THR A 170 14.33 26.11 30.36
N THR A 171 15.14 25.17 29.85
CA THR A 171 16.57 25.10 30.18
C THR A 171 17.34 26.34 29.72
N LEU A 172 17.05 26.84 28.52
CA LEU A 172 17.70 28.03 27.97
C LEU A 172 17.28 29.29 28.72
N GLN A 173 15.99 29.44 29.05
CA GLN A 173 15.49 30.54 29.87
C GLN A 173 16.17 30.56 31.25
N ARG A 174 16.27 29.39 31.91
CA ARG A 174 16.98 29.27 33.18
C ARG A 174 18.45 29.66 33.05
N LYS A 175 19.18 29.13 32.07
CA LYS A 175 20.59 29.47 31.85
C LYS A 175 20.79 30.95 31.53
N SER A 176 19.87 31.56 30.79
CA SER A 176 19.90 32.99 30.48
C SER A 176 19.71 33.83 31.74
N LEU A 177 18.77 33.46 32.61
CA LEU A 177 18.53 34.14 33.89
C LEU A 177 19.74 34.00 34.82
N GLU A 178 20.28 32.78 34.96
CA GLU A 178 21.49 32.51 35.74
C GLU A 178 22.67 33.35 35.25
N GLY A 179 22.91 33.40 33.93
CA GLY A 179 23.97 34.22 33.34
C GLY A 179 23.78 35.73 33.61
N ALA A 180 22.54 36.23 33.57
CA ALA A 180 22.24 37.62 33.89
C ALA A 180 22.51 37.94 35.37
N ILE A 181 22.12 37.04 36.28
CA ILE A 181 22.38 37.18 37.73
C ILE A 181 23.88 37.19 37.99
N THR A 182 24.63 36.22 37.46
CA THR A 182 26.10 36.16 37.62
C THR A 182 26.77 37.42 37.06
N THR A 183 26.33 37.92 35.91
CA THR A 183 26.88 39.16 35.33
C THR A 183 26.63 40.36 36.23
N LYS A 184 25.42 40.47 36.81
CA LYS A 184 25.08 41.53 37.77
C LYS A 184 25.97 41.44 39.01
N GLU A 185 26.16 40.26 39.58
CA GLU A 185 27.01 40.04 40.76
C GLU A 185 28.46 40.47 40.50
N VAL A 186 29.03 40.08 39.35
CA VAL A 186 30.38 40.50 38.93
C VAL A 186 30.48 42.02 38.79
N LEU A 187 29.45 42.67 38.23
CA LEU A 187 29.41 44.12 38.06
C LEU A 187 29.35 44.85 39.42
N GLU A 188 28.52 44.37 40.35
CA GLU A 188 28.40 44.91 41.71
C GLU A 188 29.73 44.77 42.48
N GLN A 189 30.40 43.62 42.34
CA GLN A 189 31.73 43.40 42.90
C GLN A 189 32.76 44.39 42.33
N LYS A 190 32.83 44.53 41.00
CA LYS A 190 33.75 45.47 40.33
C LYS A 190 33.48 46.92 40.74
N SER A 191 32.21 47.32 40.82
CA SER A 191 31.81 48.66 41.27
C SER A 191 32.28 48.95 42.69
N SER A 192 32.12 47.96 43.59
CA SER A 192 32.57 48.07 44.98
C SER A 192 34.09 48.17 45.09
N SER A 193 34.84 47.38 44.32
CA SER A 193 36.30 47.46 44.24
C SER A 193 36.80 48.80 43.67
N LEU A 194 36.11 49.36 42.67
CA LEU A 194 36.45 50.67 42.12
C LEU A 194 36.22 51.79 43.16
N LYS A 195 35.10 51.73 43.89
CA LYS A 195 34.82 52.67 44.98
C LYS A 195 35.87 52.60 46.08
N SER A 196 36.28 51.40 46.50
CA SER A 196 37.33 51.26 47.52
C SER A 196 38.68 51.75 47.01
N PHE A 197 39.07 51.39 45.79
CA PHE A 197 40.29 51.89 45.16
C PHE A 197 40.31 53.42 45.05
N SER A 198 39.22 54.03 44.58
CA SER A 198 39.09 55.50 44.49
C SER A 198 39.23 56.18 45.85
N LYS A 199 38.62 55.62 46.91
CA LYS A 199 38.79 56.12 48.28
C LYS A 199 40.24 56.04 48.75
N THR A 200 40.91 54.90 48.51
CA THR A 200 42.32 54.71 48.87
C THR A 200 43.21 55.71 48.14
N LEU A 201 42.98 55.92 46.84
CA LEU A 201 43.71 56.89 46.03
C LEU A 201 43.51 58.33 46.54
N ALA A 202 42.27 58.73 46.81
CA ALA A 202 41.95 60.04 47.34
C ALA A 202 42.57 60.28 48.73
N ALA A 203 42.66 59.24 49.56
CA ALA A 203 43.35 59.32 50.84
C ALA A 203 44.86 59.51 50.67
N ALA A 204 45.50 58.79 49.75
CA ALA A 204 46.95 58.91 49.48
C ALA A 204 47.35 60.34 49.07
N PHE A 205 46.53 61.01 48.25
CA PHE A 205 46.77 62.39 47.82
C PHE A 205 46.48 63.46 48.90
N LYS A 206 45.73 63.15 49.96
CA LYS A 206 45.48 64.11 51.06
C LYS A 206 46.58 64.13 52.12
N THR A 207 47.46 63.14 52.11
CA THR A 207 48.58 62.98 53.06
C THR A 207 49.92 63.54 52.55
N GLN A 208 49.94 64.17 51.37
CA GLN A 208 51.03 65.01 50.86
C GLN A 208 50.67 66.49 51.02
#